data_AF-A0A4Q0VHY8-F1
#
_entry.id   AF-A0A4Q0VHY8-F1
#
_cell.length_a   1.000
_cell.length_b   1.000
_cell.length_c   1.000
_cell.angle_alpha   90.00
_cell.angle_beta   90.00
_cell.angle_gamma   90.00
#
_symmetry.space_group_name_H-M   'P 1'
#
loop_
_entity.id
_entity.type
_entity.pdbx_description
1 polymer ?
#
loop_
_entity_poly.entity_id
_entity_poly.type
_entity_poly.pdbx_seq_one_letter_code
_entity_poly.pdbx_strand_id
1 'polypeptide(L)'
;MANKLNQRLQTWIPDDPDFLNLEEDFIRAIRADTVALDPGDTELIPLIAMVVQQSDTTLSAQIAATLAAGVTPVKLLEVVYQLEPVVGLPKVTLALRRIHAVFRDQDLTVTPAPATATSAEAGAAIQAQLYGTEIKDLMADLPAKANQCLPEWLTDHFFTQYYQRPSLTVAQRERYGLMALITLNVDFQINAHAKGSLKAGNSETILVWSALQLLPFIGFPLVINSVQKIHAAAAQLELA
;
A
#
# COMPACT_ATOMS: atom_id res chain seq x y z
N MET A 1 20.94 17.71 1.33
CA MET A 1 20.23 17.13 0.18
C MET A 1 18.91 17.87 0.06
N ALA A 2 18.59 18.45 -1.10
CA ALA A 2 17.27 19.04 -1.30
C ALA A 2 16.18 17.96 -1.13
N ASN A 3 15.09 18.30 -0.45
CA ASN A 3 13.98 17.39 -0.20
C ASN A 3 13.27 17.08 -1.53
N LYS A 4 13.38 15.83 -2.01
CA LYS A 4 12.82 15.41 -3.31
C LYS A 4 11.31 15.65 -3.40
N LEU A 5 10.56 15.58 -2.29
CA LEU A 5 9.13 15.86 -2.28
C LEU A 5 8.85 17.38 -2.40
N ASN A 6 9.65 18.25 -1.77
CA ASN A 6 9.52 19.71 -1.95
C ASN A 6 9.79 20.12 -3.40
N GLN A 7 10.79 19.51 -4.05
CA GLN A 7 11.04 19.74 -5.48
C GLN A 7 9.86 19.33 -6.36
N ARG A 8 9.14 18.26 -5.99
CA ARG A 8 7.92 17.86 -6.72
C ARG A 8 6.76 18.81 -6.44
N LEU A 9 6.57 19.27 -5.21
CA LEU A 9 5.53 20.27 -4.91
C LEU A 9 5.71 21.54 -5.76
N GLN A 10 6.94 22.01 -5.95
CA GLN A 10 7.24 23.13 -6.84
C GLN A 10 6.77 22.91 -8.29
N THR A 11 6.73 21.65 -8.77
CA THR A 11 6.18 21.36 -10.10
C THR A 11 4.67 21.16 -10.10
N TRP A 12 4.08 20.82 -8.96
CA TRP A 12 2.63 20.64 -8.83
C TRP A 12 1.88 21.97 -8.72
N ILE A 13 2.49 22.95 -8.05
CA ILE A 13 1.92 24.27 -7.74
C ILE A 13 2.99 25.38 -7.85
N PRO A 14 3.56 25.61 -9.04
CA PRO A 14 4.67 26.56 -9.21
C PRO A 14 4.32 28.01 -8.86
N ASP A 15 3.03 28.35 -8.90
CA ASP A 15 2.52 29.72 -8.76
C ASP A 15 2.02 30.05 -7.34
N ASP A 16 2.24 29.18 -6.34
CA ASP A 16 1.81 29.36 -4.94
C ASP A 16 2.99 29.27 -3.95
N PRO A 17 3.85 30.32 -3.88
CA PRO A 17 5.02 30.31 -3.00
C PRO A 17 4.65 30.27 -1.51
N ASP A 18 3.48 30.76 -1.12
CA ASP A 18 3.05 30.77 0.27
C ASP A 18 2.76 29.35 0.75
N PHE A 19 2.01 28.56 -0.04
CA PHE A 19 1.76 27.17 0.30
C PHE A 19 3.05 26.33 0.27
N LEU A 20 3.94 26.57 -0.71
CA LEU A 20 5.24 25.89 -0.76
C LEU A 20 6.07 26.13 0.51
N ASN A 21 6.06 27.35 1.06
CA ASN A 21 6.75 27.68 2.30
C ASN A 21 6.10 27.03 3.53
N LEU A 22 4.76 26.95 3.57
CA LEU A 22 4.04 26.26 4.66
C LEU A 22 4.40 24.77 4.74
N GLU A 23 4.54 24.11 3.59
CA GLU A 23 4.84 22.69 3.51
C GLU A 23 6.32 22.36 3.73
N GLU A 24 7.23 23.29 3.47
CA GLU A 24 8.66 23.01 3.39
C GLU A 24 9.21 22.39 4.70
N ASP A 25 8.90 23.03 5.83
CA ASP A 25 9.35 22.63 7.16
C ASP A 25 8.69 21.31 7.58
N PHE A 26 7.41 21.14 7.30
CA PHE A 26 6.66 19.94 7.65
C PHE A 26 7.20 18.70 6.93
N ILE A 27 7.39 18.81 5.62
CA ILE A 27 7.91 17.71 4.81
C ILE A 27 9.37 17.45 5.17
N ARG A 28 10.16 18.49 5.47
CA ARG A 28 11.53 18.31 5.98
C ARG A 28 11.52 17.52 7.29
N ALA A 29 10.63 17.82 8.22
CA ALA A 29 10.51 17.10 9.49
C ALA A 29 10.17 15.61 9.29
N ILE A 30 9.14 15.30 8.49
CA ILE A 30 8.75 13.90 8.19
C ILE A 30 9.91 13.10 7.58
N ARG A 31 10.76 13.75 6.78
CA ARG A 31 11.90 13.10 6.10
C ARG A 31 13.18 13.07 6.94
N ALA A 32 13.27 13.88 7.99
CA ALA A 32 14.44 13.95 8.86
C ALA A 32 14.49 12.80 9.88
N ASP A 33 13.32 12.26 10.23
CA ASP A 33 13.23 11.20 11.24
C ASP A 33 13.74 9.84 10.74
N THR A 34 14.33 9.08 11.67
CA THR A 34 15.37 8.08 11.37
C THR A 34 14.95 6.63 11.64
N VAL A 35 13.86 6.15 11.05
CA VAL A 35 13.64 4.70 10.91
C VAL A 35 13.92 4.28 9.48
N ALA A 36 14.84 3.32 9.33
CA ALA A 36 15.14 2.72 8.05
C ALA A 36 13.95 1.83 7.61
N LEU A 37 13.09 2.39 6.77
CA LEU A 37 12.14 1.62 5.96
C LEU A 37 12.88 0.89 4.83
N ASP A 38 12.22 -0.07 4.19
CA ASP A 38 12.79 -0.73 3.01
C ASP A 38 13.24 0.31 1.97
N PRO A 39 14.34 0.06 1.23
CA PRO A 39 14.81 0.97 0.20
C PRO A 39 13.69 1.36 -0.78
N GLY A 40 13.48 2.68 -0.90
CA GLY A 40 12.49 3.29 -1.78
C GLY A 40 11.07 3.45 -1.19
N ASP A 41 10.78 2.89 0.00
CA ASP A 41 9.42 2.93 0.57
C ASP A 41 8.94 4.34 0.93
N THR A 42 9.87 5.25 1.23
CA THR A 42 9.56 6.68 1.45
C THR A 42 8.94 7.36 0.23
N GLU A 43 9.14 6.79 -0.97
CA GLU A 43 8.51 7.24 -2.22
C GLU A 43 7.43 6.29 -2.74
N LEU A 44 7.47 5.01 -2.36
CA LEU A 44 6.46 4.02 -2.77
C LEU A 44 5.16 4.15 -1.97
N ILE A 45 5.23 4.43 -0.67
CA ILE A 45 4.03 4.56 0.19
C ILE A 45 3.18 5.78 -0.22
N PRO A 46 3.75 6.97 -0.43
CA PRO A 46 3.02 8.09 -1.04
C PRO A 46 2.32 7.74 -2.35
N LEU A 47 2.98 6.96 -3.22
CA LEU A 47 2.39 6.53 -4.49
C LEU A 47 1.13 5.69 -4.27
N ILE A 48 1.11 4.79 -3.28
CA ILE A 48 -0.08 4.01 -2.92
C ILE A 48 -1.25 4.95 -2.58
N ALA A 49 -1.00 5.99 -1.76
CA ALA A 49 -2.03 6.97 -1.40
C ALA A 49 -2.57 7.70 -2.64
N MET A 50 -1.67 8.14 -3.53
CA MET A 50 -2.03 8.83 -4.77
C MET A 50 -2.84 7.93 -5.73
N VAL A 51 -2.56 6.63 -5.79
CA VAL A 51 -3.37 5.68 -6.57
C VAL A 51 -4.76 5.53 -5.96
N VAL A 52 -4.87 5.43 -4.64
CA VAL A 52 -6.16 5.33 -3.93
C VAL A 52 -7.02 6.58 -4.15
N GLN A 53 -6.40 7.76 -4.10
CA GLN A 53 -7.05 9.08 -4.26
C GLN A 53 -7.29 9.48 -5.72
N GLN A 54 -6.68 8.77 -6.69
CA GLN A 54 -6.74 9.09 -8.12
C GLN A 54 -6.10 10.45 -8.45
N SER A 55 -5.01 10.80 -7.77
CA SER A 55 -4.25 12.06 -7.95
C SER A 55 -3.42 12.04 -9.24
N ASP A 56 -4.08 11.99 -10.39
CA ASP A 56 -3.48 11.66 -11.70
C ASP A 56 -2.48 12.70 -12.23
N THR A 57 -2.75 14.00 -12.01
CA THR A 57 -1.93 15.10 -12.55
C THR A 57 -0.50 15.10 -12.02
N THR A 58 -0.30 14.61 -10.79
CA THR A 58 0.99 14.59 -10.11
C THR A 58 1.61 13.19 -10.05
N LEU A 59 0.87 12.16 -10.48
CA LEU A 59 1.25 10.75 -10.37
C LEU A 59 2.52 10.41 -11.17
N SER A 60 2.68 10.94 -12.38
CA SER A 60 3.86 10.66 -13.21
C SER A 60 5.17 11.09 -12.54
N ALA A 61 5.17 12.26 -11.89
CA ALA A 61 6.33 12.75 -11.15
C ALA A 61 6.64 11.88 -9.93
N GLN A 62 5.60 11.39 -9.23
CA GLN A 62 5.78 10.47 -8.12
C GLN A 62 6.33 9.11 -8.61
N ILE A 63 5.81 8.55 -9.70
CA ILE A 63 6.31 7.29 -10.30
C ILE A 63 7.81 7.42 -10.63
N ALA A 64 8.20 8.51 -11.30
CA ALA A 64 9.60 8.75 -11.63
C ALA A 64 10.49 8.84 -10.38
N ALA A 65 10.00 9.49 -9.31
CA ALA A 65 10.72 9.57 -8.05
C ALA A 65 10.83 8.22 -7.33
N THR A 66 9.77 7.39 -7.35
CA THR A 66 9.78 6.04 -6.80
C THR A 66 10.84 5.18 -7.49
N LEU A 67 10.93 5.24 -8.82
CA LEU A 67 11.98 4.56 -9.59
C LEU A 67 13.39 5.10 -9.27
N ALA A 68 13.54 6.42 -9.21
CA ALA A 68 14.80 7.08 -8.85
C ALA A 68 15.24 6.82 -7.39
N ALA A 69 14.34 6.33 -6.54
CA ALA A 69 14.64 5.88 -5.19
C ALA A 69 15.07 4.40 -5.13
N GLY A 70 15.20 3.73 -6.26
CA GLY A 70 15.68 2.35 -6.36
C GLY A 70 14.58 1.28 -6.34
N VAL A 71 13.30 1.66 -6.35
CA VAL A 71 12.21 0.69 -6.52
C VAL A 71 12.27 0.15 -7.95
N THR A 72 12.36 -1.17 -8.09
CA THR A 72 12.40 -1.78 -9.43
C THR A 72 11.06 -1.63 -10.13
N PRO A 73 11.03 -1.54 -11.48
CA PRO A 73 9.78 -1.52 -12.24
C PRO A 73 8.86 -2.70 -11.92
N VAL A 74 9.44 -3.88 -11.67
CA VAL A 74 8.69 -5.08 -11.28
C VAL A 74 8.06 -4.92 -9.90
N LYS A 75 8.81 -4.47 -8.87
CA LYS A 75 8.23 -4.22 -7.53
C LYS A 75 7.12 -3.17 -7.59
N LEU A 76 7.32 -2.11 -8.37
CA LEU A 76 6.33 -1.05 -8.56
C LEU A 76 5.01 -1.60 -9.14
N LEU A 77 5.09 -2.36 -10.24
CA LEU A 77 3.91 -2.99 -10.84
C LEU A 77 3.20 -3.91 -9.85
N GLU A 78 3.95 -4.71 -9.09
CA GLU A 78 3.41 -5.67 -8.14
C GLU A 78 2.69 -5.01 -6.96
N VAL A 79 3.22 -3.90 -6.46
CA VAL A 79 2.51 -3.08 -5.46
C VAL A 79 1.21 -2.55 -6.04
N VAL A 80 1.20 -2.05 -7.28
CA VAL A 80 -0.04 -1.49 -7.88
C VAL A 80 -1.05 -2.58 -8.27
N TYR A 81 -0.61 -3.74 -8.73
CA TYR A 81 -1.48 -4.87 -9.06
C TYR A 81 -2.27 -5.34 -7.84
N GLN A 82 -1.61 -5.55 -6.71
CA GLN A 82 -2.27 -6.03 -5.49
C GLN A 82 -3.22 -5.01 -4.86
N LEU A 83 -3.23 -3.75 -5.32
CA LEU A 83 -4.24 -2.80 -4.86
C LEU A 83 -5.62 -3.12 -5.46
N GLU A 84 -5.72 -3.92 -6.53
CA GLU A 84 -6.98 -4.16 -7.23
C GLU A 84 -8.07 -4.76 -6.33
N PRO A 85 -7.80 -5.78 -5.50
CA PRO A 85 -8.79 -6.30 -4.56
C PRO A 85 -9.21 -5.30 -3.47
N VAL A 86 -8.42 -4.23 -3.26
CA VAL A 86 -8.64 -3.22 -2.21
C VAL A 86 -9.36 -1.98 -2.75
N VAL A 87 -8.94 -1.47 -3.91
CA VAL A 87 -9.40 -0.18 -4.48
C VAL A 87 -10.19 -0.33 -5.79
N GLY A 88 -10.26 -1.54 -6.33
CA GLY A 88 -10.98 -1.89 -7.56
C GLY A 88 -10.18 -1.67 -8.84
N LEU A 89 -10.56 -2.44 -9.87
CA LEU A 89 -9.93 -2.44 -11.20
C LEU A 89 -9.79 -1.06 -11.86
N PRO A 90 -10.76 -0.12 -11.81
CA PRO A 90 -10.65 1.15 -12.52
C PRO A 90 -9.49 2.04 -12.01
N LYS A 91 -9.29 2.12 -10.69
CA LYS A 91 -8.22 2.93 -10.09
C LYS A 91 -6.84 2.36 -10.41
N VAL A 92 -6.70 1.04 -10.32
CA VAL A 92 -5.48 0.33 -10.71
C VAL A 92 -5.18 0.50 -12.19
N THR A 93 -6.18 0.38 -13.06
CA THR A 93 -6.01 0.55 -14.51
C THR A 93 -5.53 1.96 -14.87
N LEU A 94 -6.08 3.00 -14.22
CA LEU A 94 -5.63 4.37 -14.41
C LEU A 94 -4.15 4.54 -14.03
N ALA A 95 -3.77 4.03 -12.85
CA ALA A 95 -2.38 4.08 -12.38
C ALA A 95 -1.42 3.34 -13.31
N LEU A 96 -1.78 2.12 -13.75
CA LEU A 96 -0.97 1.33 -14.67
C LEU A 96 -0.74 2.04 -16.00
N ARG A 97 -1.76 2.73 -16.54
CA ARG A 97 -1.58 3.54 -17.77
C ARG A 97 -0.51 4.61 -17.60
N ARG A 98 -0.46 5.27 -16.43
CA ARG A 98 0.57 6.28 -16.11
C ARG A 98 1.94 5.64 -15.90
N ILE A 99 2.01 4.53 -15.17
CA ILE A 99 3.26 3.77 -14.97
C ILE A 99 3.86 3.36 -16.32
N HIS A 100 3.06 2.78 -17.21
CA HIS A 100 3.54 2.38 -18.53
C HIS A 100 3.92 3.57 -19.43
N ALA A 101 3.32 4.74 -19.24
CA ALA A 101 3.76 5.95 -19.94
C ALA A 101 5.16 6.37 -19.46
N VAL A 102 5.38 6.45 -18.15
CA VAL A 102 6.70 6.78 -17.58
C VAL A 102 7.76 5.74 -17.97
N PHE A 103 7.43 4.45 -18.02
CA PHE A 103 8.36 3.43 -18.50
C PHE A 103 8.78 3.65 -19.95
N ARG A 104 7.85 4.05 -20.83
CA ARG A 104 8.19 4.40 -22.23
C ARG A 104 9.04 5.65 -22.30
N ASP A 105 8.70 6.70 -21.55
CA ASP A 105 9.43 7.97 -21.55
C ASP A 105 10.87 7.82 -21.02
N GLN A 106 11.13 6.79 -20.21
CA GLN A 106 12.45 6.47 -19.64
C GLN A 106 13.14 5.28 -20.33
N ASP A 107 12.60 4.79 -21.46
CA ASP A 107 13.12 3.62 -22.19
C ASP A 107 13.35 2.37 -21.31
N LEU A 108 12.49 2.17 -20.31
CA LEU A 108 12.59 1.06 -19.36
C LEU A 108 12.00 -0.22 -19.95
N THR A 109 12.83 -1.25 -20.06
CA THR A 109 12.38 -2.60 -20.38
C THR A 109 11.97 -3.32 -19.09
N VAL A 110 10.74 -3.84 -19.04
CA VAL A 110 10.21 -4.57 -17.88
C VAL A 110 9.88 -5.99 -18.27
N THR A 111 10.56 -6.95 -17.64
CA THR A 111 10.22 -8.37 -17.77
C THR A 111 9.12 -8.71 -16.77
N PRO A 112 7.95 -9.20 -17.22
CA PRO A 112 6.90 -9.66 -16.30
C PRO A 112 7.43 -10.77 -15.38
N ALA A 113 7.06 -10.70 -14.09
CA ALA A 113 7.37 -11.73 -13.10
C ALA A 113 6.07 -12.44 -12.66
N PRO A 114 5.46 -13.28 -13.51
CA PRO A 114 4.27 -14.02 -13.11
C PRO A 114 4.57 -14.99 -11.96
N ALA A 115 3.53 -15.41 -11.25
CA ALA A 115 3.65 -16.57 -10.37
C ALA A 115 4.08 -17.80 -11.20
N THR A 116 5.01 -18.59 -10.68
CA THR A 116 5.48 -19.83 -11.33
C THR A 116 4.44 -20.95 -11.26
N ALA A 117 3.63 -20.96 -10.20
CA ALA A 117 2.42 -21.77 -10.04
C ALA A 117 1.50 -21.08 -9.02
N THR A 118 0.19 -21.34 -9.10
CA THR A 118 -0.77 -20.96 -8.05
C THR A 118 -1.46 -22.21 -7.54
N SER A 119 -1.59 -22.34 -6.22
CA SER A 119 -2.36 -23.39 -5.53
C SER A 119 -3.41 -22.76 -4.63
N ALA A 120 -4.64 -23.27 -4.73
CA ALA A 120 -5.75 -22.83 -3.87
C ALA A 120 -5.46 -23.17 -2.40
N GLU A 121 -4.85 -24.33 -2.15
CA GLU A 121 -4.43 -24.77 -0.82
C GLU A 121 -3.38 -23.83 -0.22
N ALA A 122 -2.40 -23.41 -1.01
CA ALA A 122 -1.38 -22.45 -0.58
C ALA A 122 -1.99 -21.08 -0.26
N GLY A 123 -2.90 -20.58 -1.11
CA GLY A 123 -3.63 -19.33 -0.86
C GLY A 123 -4.45 -19.39 0.43
N ALA A 124 -5.24 -20.45 0.59
CA ALA A 124 -6.04 -20.67 1.79
C ALA A 124 -5.18 -20.81 3.06
N ALA A 125 -4.01 -21.47 2.97
CA ALA A 125 -3.10 -21.61 4.11
C ALA A 125 -2.53 -20.26 4.56
N ILE A 126 -2.12 -19.40 3.61
CA ILE A 126 -1.66 -18.04 3.92
C ILE A 126 -2.79 -17.23 4.57
N GLN A 127 -3.99 -17.25 3.99
CA GLN A 127 -5.13 -16.54 4.55
C GLN A 127 -5.45 -17.03 5.97
N ALA A 128 -5.48 -18.35 6.19
CA ALA A 128 -5.78 -18.93 7.50
C ALA A 128 -4.72 -18.54 8.55
N GLN A 129 -3.44 -18.50 8.18
CA GLN A 129 -2.37 -18.07 9.09
C GLN A 129 -2.54 -16.61 9.54
N LEU A 130 -2.95 -15.73 8.63
CA LEU A 130 -3.07 -14.30 8.92
C LEU A 130 -4.42 -13.94 9.57
N TYR A 131 -5.51 -14.46 9.03
CA TYR A 131 -6.89 -14.03 9.31
C TYR A 131 -7.80 -15.13 9.86
N GLY A 132 -7.40 -16.40 9.77
CA GLY A 132 -8.28 -17.51 10.09
C GLY A 132 -9.50 -17.54 9.17
N THR A 133 -10.70 -17.69 9.75
CA THR A 133 -11.98 -17.81 9.04
C THR A 133 -12.86 -16.56 9.13
N GLU A 134 -12.34 -15.44 9.64
CA GLU A 134 -13.13 -14.27 10.04
C GLU A 134 -14.13 -13.78 8.97
N ILE A 135 -13.72 -13.69 7.70
CA ILE A 135 -14.60 -13.22 6.62
C ILE A 135 -15.64 -14.27 6.27
N LYS A 136 -15.27 -15.55 6.26
CA LYS A 136 -16.21 -16.64 6.00
C LYS A 136 -17.31 -16.67 7.06
N ASP A 137 -16.93 -16.48 8.31
CA ASP A 137 -17.85 -16.48 9.44
C ASP A 137 -18.72 -15.21 9.44
N LEU A 138 -18.12 -14.05 9.15
CA LEU A 138 -18.83 -12.76 9.07
C LEU A 138 -19.90 -12.73 7.97
N MET A 139 -19.66 -13.43 6.86
CA MET A 139 -20.54 -13.45 5.69
C MET A 139 -21.52 -14.65 5.68
N ALA A 140 -21.57 -15.45 6.74
CA ALA A 140 -22.22 -16.76 6.74
C ALA A 140 -23.73 -16.73 6.44
N ASP A 141 -24.40 -15.64 6.77
CA ASP A 141 -25.86 -15.45 6.66
C ASP A 141 -26.30 -14.74 5.37
N LEU A 142 -25.37 -14.40 4.46
CA LEU A 142 -25.71 -13.71 3.22
C LEU A 142 -26.59 -14.57 2.28
N PRO A 143 -27.58 -13.96 1.60
CA PRO A 143 -28.56 -14.67 0.80
C PRO A 143 -28.02 -15.11 -0.56
N ALA A 144 -28.81 -15.91 -1.28
CA ALA A 144 -28.60 -16.23 -2.70
C ALA A 144 -27.18 -16.72 -3.05
N LYS A 145 -26.58 -17.53 -2.16
CA LYS A 145 -25.21 -18.07 -2.24
C LYS A 145 -24.08 -17.05 -2.10
N ALA A 146 -24.39 -15.78 -1.80
CA ALA A 146 -23.35 -14.77 -1.57
C ALA A 146 -22.43 -15.13 -0.38
N ASN A 147 -22.96 -15.86 0.61
CA ASN A 147 -22.18 -16.38 1.74
C ASN A 147 -21.11 -17.41 1.35
N GLN A 148 -21.24 -18.04 0.18
CA GLN A 148 -20.24 -18.96 -0.38
C GLN A 148 -19.33 -18.22 -1.36
N CYS A 149 -19.92 -17.50 -2.32
CA CYS A 149 -19.19 -16.85 -3.40
C CYS A 149 -18.19 -15.81 -2.89
N LEU A 150 -18.58 -14.94 -1.96
CA LEU A 150 -17.72 -13.85 -1.51
C LEU A 150 -16.43 -14.34 -0.83
N PRO A 151 -16.46 -15.22 0.20
CA PRO A 151 -15.23 -15.74 0.79
C PRO A 151 -14.41 -16.60 -0.18
N GLU A 152 -15.05 -17.40 -1.05
CA GLU A 152 -14.33 -18.18 -2.07
C GLU A 152 -13.59 -17.28 -3.05
N TRP A 153 -14.25 -16.25 -3.61
CA TRP A 153 -13.60 -15.31 -4.51
C TRP A 153 -12.50 -14.49 -3.84
N LEU A 154 -12.66 -14.15 -2.56
CA LEU A 154 -11.61 -13.51 -1.80
C LEU A 154 -10.36 -14.40 -1.72
N THR A 155 -10.52 -15.66 -1.36
CA THR A 155 -9.41 -16.63 -1.29
C THR A 155 -8.79 -16.85 -2.67
N ASP A 156 -9.60 -17.16 -3.67
CA ASP A 156 -9.16 -17.54 -5.02
C ASP A 156 -8.54 -16.40 -5.79
N HIS A 157 -9.08 -15.19 -5.67
CA HIS A 157 -8.54 -14.03 -6.37
C HIS A 157 -7.40 -13.40 -5.58
N PHE A 158 -7.61 -13.07 -4.30
CA PHE A 158 -6.62 -12.26 -3.57
C PHE A 158 -5.42 -13.10 -3.14
N PHE A 159 -5.65 -14.15 -2.35
CA PHE A 159 -4.58 -14.94 -1.74
C PHE A 159 -3.96 -15.91 -2.75
N THR A 160 -4.77 -16.58 -3.55
CA THR A 160 -4.25 -17.55 -4.52
C THR A 160 -3.51 -16.87 -5.68
N GLN A 161 -3.99 -15.74 -6.22
CA GLN A 161 -3.28 -15.08 -7.34
C GLN A 161 -2.16 -14.15 -6.88
N TYR A 162 -2.41 -13.24 -5.92
CA TYR A 162 -1.43 -12.20 -5.60
C TYR A 162 -0.36 -12.66 -4.62
N TYR A 163 -0.72 -13.36 -3.53
CA TYR A 163 0.26 -13.74 -2.50
C TYR A 163 1.28 -14.78 -2.97
N GLN A 164 1.03 -15.43 -4.11
CA GLN A 164 1.95 -16.40 -4.72
C GLN A 164 2.91 -15.77 -5.75
N ARG A 165 2.81 -14.46 -6.03
CA ARG A 165 3.75 -13.78 -6.93
C ARG A 165 5.04 -13.43 -6.18
N PRO A 166 6.22 -13.70 -6.75
CA PRO A 166 7.48 -13.77 -5.99
C PRO A 166 8.10 -12.40 -5.65
N SER A 167 7.63 -11.32 -6.27
CA SER A 167 8.30 -10.02 -6.19
C SER A 167 8.06 -9.25 -4.89
N LEU A 168 7.09 -9.68 -4.07
CA LEU A 168 6.80 -9.11 -2.75
C LEU A 168 6.69 -10.24 -1.73
N THR A 169 7.31 -10.04 -0.56
CA THR A 169 7.10 -10.94 0.59
C THR A 169 5.69 -10.76 1.16
N VAL A 170 5.17 -11.75 1.90
CA VAL A 170 3.88 -11.63 2.60
C VAL A 170 3.84 -10.39 3.50
N ALA A 171 4.93 -10.11 4.23
CA ALA A 171 5.07 -8.90 5.04
C ALA A 171 4.90 -7.61 4.24
N GLN A 172 5.53 -7.52 3.05
CA GLN A 172 5.41 -6.36 2.17
C GLN A 172 3.98 -6.22 1.62
N ARG A 173 3.35 -7.32 1.22
CA ARG A 173 1.97 -7.32 0.72
C ARG A 173 1.02 -6.74 1.75
N GLU A 174 1.11 -7.25 2.97
CA GLU A 174 0.30 -6.79 4.10
C GLU A 174 0.54 -5.32 4.44
N ARG A 175 1.82 -4.91 4.53
CA ARG A 175 2.18 -3.52 4.83
C ARG A 175 1.62 -2.54 3.79
N TYR A 176 1.79 -2.83 2.50
CA TYR A 176 1.31 -1.95 1.43
C TYR A 176 -0.21 -1.98 1.29
N GLY A 177 -0.85 -3.13 1.47
CA GLY A 177 -2.31 -3.26 1.55
C GLY A 177 -2.88 -2.43 2.70
N LEU A 178 -2.25 -2.48 3.88
CA LEU A 178 -2.61 -1.65 5.02
C LEU A 178 -2.50 -0.16 4.70
N MET A 179 -1.45 0.31 4.02
CA MET A 179 -1.34 1.72 3.63
C MET A 179 -2.48 2.17 2.69
N ALA A 180 -2.92 1.30 1.79
CA ALA A 180 -4.07 1.56 0.93
C ALA A 180 -5.37 1.64 1.73
N LEU A 181 -5.59 0.71 2.67
CA LEU A 181 -6.76 0.68 3.55
C LEU A 181 -6.83 1.87 4.51
N ILE A 182 -5.68 2.31 5.02
CA ILE A 182 -5.55 3.56 5.80
C ILE A 182 -5.99 4.75 4.94
N THR A 183 -5.55 4.81 3.69
CA THR A 183 -5.94 5.88 2.76
C THR A 183 -7.44 5.85 2.43
N LEU A 184 -8.05 4.65 2.34
CA LEU A 184 -9.50 4.48 2.16
C LEU A 184 -10.31 4.74 3.44
N ASN A 185 -9.67 4.78 4.61
CA ASN A 185 -10.30 4.91 5.93
C ASN A 185 -11.34 3.81 6.24
N VAL A 186 -11.01 2.55 5.97
CA VAL A 186 -11.92 1.40 6.21
C VAL A 186 -11.59 0.75 7.56
N ASP A 187 -12.25 1.20 8.64
CA ASP A 187 -11.91 0.87 10.03
C ASP A 187 -11.74 -0.63 10.32
N PHE A 188 -12.74 -1.44 9.94
CA PHE A 188 -12.71 -2.89 10.12
C PHE A 188 -11.49 -3.53 9.46
N GLN A 189 -11.19 -3.13 8.22
CA GLN A 189 -10.09 -3.66 7.44
C GLN A 189 -8.73 -3.17 7.95
N ILE A 190 -8.63 -1.92 8.42
CA ILE A 190 -7.39 -1.39 9.04
C ILE A 190 -7.03 -2.21 10.28
N ASN A 191 -8.01 -2.54 11.13
CA ASN A 191 -7.76 -3.37 12.32
C ASN A 191 -7.32 -4.80 11.95
N ALA A 192 -7.99 -5.43 10.98
CA ALA A 192 -7.64 -6.77 10.52
C ALA A 192 -6.24 -6.81 9.89
N HIS A 193 -5.93 -5.90 8.97
CA HIS A 193 -4.64 -5.85 8.29
C HIS A 193 -3.50 -5.33 9.17
N ALA A 194 -3.75 -4.55 10.23
CA ALA A 194 -2.73 -4.25 11.23
C ALA A 194 -2.26 -5.54 11.93
N LYS A 195 -3.21 -6.39 12.37
CA LYS A 195 -2.91 -7.70 12.96
C LYS A 195 -2.27 -8.65 11.94
N GLY A 196 -2.82 -8.72 10.73
CA GLY A 196 -2.28 -9.51 9.62
C GLY A 196 -0.83 -9.12 9.28
N SER A 197 -0.54 -7.82 9.20
CA SER A 197 0.80 -7.30 8.94
C SER A 197 1.81 -7.70 10.02
N LEU A 198 1.42 -7.67 11.30
CA LEU A 198 2.27 -8.08 12.41
C LEU A 198 2.53 -9.59 12.37
N LYS A 199 1.49 -10.42 12.15
CA LYS A 199 1.63 -11.88 11.97
C LYS A 199 2.48 -12.26 10.75
N ALA A 200 2.45 -11.44 9.70
CA ALA A 200 3.27 -11.61 8.51
C ALA A 200 4.75 -11.27 8.73
N GLY A 201 5.11 -10.71 9.89
CA GLY A 201 6.49 -10.43 10.29
C GLY A 201 6.90 -8.95 10.23
N ASN A 202 5.98 -8.02 10.01
CA ASN A 202 6.30 -6.60 10.23
C ASN A 202 6.37 -6.29 11.73
N SER A 203 7.26 -5.38 12.12
CA SER A 203 7.22 -4.80 13.46
C SER A 203 6.24 -3.64 13.54
N GLU A 204 5.73 -3.36 14.73
CA GLU A 204 4.91 -2.17 15.00
C GLU A 204 5.62 -0.90 14.50
N THR A 205 6.91 -0.76 14.82
CA THR A 205 7.75 0.37 14.36
C THR A 205 7.66 0.54 12.85
N ILE A 206 7.86 -0.53 12.07
CA ILE A 206 7.81 -0.43 10.60
C ILE A 206 6.42 0.00 10.11
N LEU A 207 5.35 -0.50 10.73
CA LEU A 207 3.98 -0.14 10.34
C LEU A 207 3.63 1.31 10.68
N VAL A 208 3.98 1.78 11.88
CA VAL A 208 3.77 3.17 12.31
C VAL A 208 4.56 4.13 11.41
N TRP A 209 5.85 3.85 11.20
CA TRP A 209 6.70 4.70 10.36
C TRP A 209 6.28 4.69 8.88
N SER A 210 5.68 3.59 8.40
CA SER A 210 5.04 3.54 7.10
C SER A 210 3.80 4.45 7.04
N ALA A 211 2.92 4.38 8.05
CA ALA A 211 1.73 5.21 8.12
C ALA A 211 2.06 6.71 8.20
N LEU A 212 3.17 7.08 8.88
CA LEU A 212 3.64 8.47 8.92
C LEU A 212 4.06 9.01 7.54
N GLN A 213 4.50 8.15 6.60
CA GLN A 213 4.79 8.59 5.22
C GLN A 213 3.55 9.03 4.45
N LEU A 214 2.34 8.68 4.94
CA LEU A 214 1.07 9.10 4.35
C LEU A 214 0.66 10.51 4.79
N LEU A 215 1.28 11.09 5.83
CA LEU A 215 0.86 12.37 6.42
C LEU A 215 0.66 13.51 5.40
N PRO A 216 1.60 13.80 4.48
CA PRO A 216 1.41 14.87 3.50
C PRO A 216 0.32 14.59 2.46
N PHE A 217 -0.13 13.34 2.36
CA PHE A 217 -1.04 12.87 1.32
C PHE A 217 -2.46 12.65 1.84
N ILE A 218 -2.62 12.27 3.12
CA ILE A 218 -3.93 11.91 3.69
C ILE A 218 -4.28 12.72 4.95
N GLY A 219 -3.35 13.53 5.45
CA GLY A 219 -3.54 14.40 6.62
C GLY A 219 -3.48 13.69 7.97
N PHE A 220 -3.36 14.48 9.03
CA PHE A 220 -3.22 14.00 10.41
C PHE A 220 -4.35 13.10 10.92
N PRO A 221 -5.65 13.41 10.72
CA PRO A 221 -6.72 12.62 11.36
C PRO A 221 -6.69 11.14 10.99
N LEU A 222 -6.47 10.83 9.71
CA LEU A 222 -6.41 9.44 9.23
C LEU A 222 -5.16 8.72 9.73
N VAL A 223 -4.02 9.40 9.78
CA VAL A 223 -2.76 8.83 10.28
C VAL A 223 -2.83 8.58 11.79
N ILE A 224 -3.30 9.54 12.59
CA ILE A 224 -3.43 9.40 14.05
C ILE A 224 -4.31 8.20 14.41
N ASN A 225 -5.50 8.12 13.80
CA ASN A 225 -6.44 7.03 14.06
C ASN A 225 -5.84 5.67 13.68
N SER A 226 -5.09 5.62 12.57
CA SER A 226 -4.47 4.38 12.08
C SER A 226 -3.28 3.94 12.92
N VAL A 227 -2.44 4.88 13.38
CA VAL A 227 -1.31 4.60 14.29
C VAL A 227 -1.83 4.05 15.62
N GLN A 228 -2.92 4.60 16.16
CA GLN A 228 -3.53 4.06 17.38
C GLN A 228 -4.02 2.62 17.20
N LYS A 229 -4.59 2.27 16.04
CA LYS A 229 -5.03 0.89 15.74
C LYS A 229 -3.86 -0.06 15.58
N ILE A 230 -2.79 0.37 14.90
CA ILE A 230 -1.55 -0.41 14.78
C ILE A 230 -0.97 -0.70 16.17
N HIS A 231 -0.88 0.32 17.03
CA HIS A 231 -0.40 0.17 18.39
C HIS A 231 -1.27 -0.78 19.23
N ALA A 232 -2.60 -0.63 19.17
CA ALA A 232 -3.52 -1.51 19.86
C ALA A 232 -3.43 -2.97 19.37
N ALA A 233 -3.23 -3.19 18.06
CA ALA A 233 -3.03 -4.52 17.49
C ALA A 233 -1.71 -5.16 17.96
N ALA A 234 -0.63 -4.38 18.05
CA ALA A 234 0.65 -4.85 18.58
C ALA A 234 0.53 -5.27 20.05
N ALA A 235 -0.04 -4.41 20.90
CA ALA A 235 -0.25 -4.70 22.32
C ALA A 235 -1.12 -5.96 22.55
N GLN A 236 -2.13 -6.20 21.70
CA GLN A 236 -2.96 -7.42 21.79
C GLN A 236 -2.17 -8.69 21.46
N LEU A 237 -1.23 -8.64 20.52
CA LEU A 237 -0.43 -9.81 20.12
C LEU A 237 0.69 -10.12 21.12
N GLU A 238 1.21 -9.13 21.85
CA GLU A 238 2.18 -9.37 22.93
C GLU A 238 1.56 -10.09 24.14
N LEU A 239 0.24 -10.01 24.31
CA LEU A 239 -0.51 -10.62 25.42
C LEU A 239 -1.10 -11.99 25.10
N ALA A 240 -1.02 -12.44 23.84
CA ALA A 240 -1.63 -13.68 23.33
C ALA A 240 -0.61 -14.84 23.28
#